data_AF-A0A927SAD2-F1
#
_entry.id   AF-A0A927SAD2-F1
#
_cell.length_a   1.000
_cell.length_b   1.000
_cell.length_c   1.000
_cell.angle_alpha   90.00
_cell.angle_beta   90.00
_cell.angle_gamma   90.00
#
_symmetry.space_group_name_H-M   'P 1'
#
loop_
_entity.id
_entity.type
_entity.pdbx_description
1 polymer ?
#
loop_
_entity_poly.entity_id
_entity_poly.type
_entity_poly.pdbx_seq_one_letter_code
_entity_poly.pdbx_strand_id
1 'polypeptide(L)'
;MIERAYDVAQELSRAGEGPDGSEFHLGDCQEIARSLKEKYAGKVSLIYLDPPFQTGKKFEVRVRVGENEWKTGKGSLALEGYSDDLPRNEYLEMMKNVLTSAKALLKSDGLIFVHIDYRIHPYIRILMDEIFGESNFINEIIWSYHTGGCAKKHFPRKHDVILLYSKTKNYDLHLEDIAEPNPDGRVNHMKKHVDADGRVYRSIRSGGRTYTYYDDDPVIPGDVWDNMSHLQQKDPQRTGYDTQKPLRLLERIVKCASRPGDIVMDLFAGSGTTLEAAANNGRRFIGADLNPLSMQTSHRRLNNAHCLYKFAPFQGEPEVSARAERGVAFTRVELQKFMIEPGMSQRKFDGLDGVDAWAVGYLKNGLFHSFEREVRTHAKPRLTGKIEVPVYEGELMMRITDVFGRYFFYHISVDEIV
;
A
#
# COMPACT_ATOMS: atom_id res chain seq x y z
N MET A 1 -29.94 6.93 21.35
CA MET A 1 -28.78 7.55 22.03
C MET A 1 -27.52 7.13 21.27
N ILE A 2 -26.50 7.97 21.22
CA ILE A 2 -25.20 7.60 20.64
C ILE A 2 -24.12 7.76 21.71
N GLU A 3 -23.18 6.82 21.75
CA GLU A 3 -22.09 6.80 22.74
C GLU A 3 -20.78 6.44 22.07
N ARG A 4 -19.71 7.16 22.39
CA ARG A 4 -18.38 6.95 21.82
C ARG A 4 -17.74 5.68 22.39
N ALA A 5 -17.27 4.79 21.51
CA ALA A 5 -16.59 3.54 21.89
C ALA A 5 -15.06 3.68 21.79
N TYR A 6 -14.38 3.74 22.94
CA TYR A 6 -12.93 4.02 23.01
C TYR A 6 -12.04 2.78 22.97
N ASP A 7 -12.62 1.60 23.04
CA ASP A 7 -11.94 0.31 23.19
C ASP A 7 -11.82 -0.46 21.86
N VAL A 8 -12.51 -0.01 20.81
CA VAL A 8 -12.42 -0.63 19.48
C VAL A 8 -11.06 -0.34 18.85
N ALA A 9 -10.26 -1.40 18.69
CA ALA A 9 -8.90 -1.34 18.15
C ALA A 9 -8.74 -2.13 16.83
N GLN A 10 -9.81 -2.78 16.35
CA GLN A 10 -9.78 -3.62 15.16
C GLN A 10 -11.06 -3.49 14.34
N GLU A 11 -10.91 -3.38 13.02
CA GLU A 11 -12.00 -3.41 12.04
C GLU A 11 -11.74 -4.50 11.00
N LEU A 12 -12.71 -5.37 10.78
CA LEU A 12 -12.70 -6.29 9.64
C LEU A 12 -13.54 -5.71 8.51
N SER A 13 -12.87 -5.43 7.39
CA SER A 13 -13.49 -4.98 6.16
C SER A 13 -13.57 -6.17 5.20
N ARG A 14 -14.78 -6.63 4.88
CA ARG A 14 -15.03 -7.69 3.89
C ARG A 14 -15.58 -7.06 2.63
N ALA A 15 -14.68 -6.66 1.75
CA ALA A 15 -15.06 -6.14 0.46
C ALA A 15 -14.40 -7.02 -0.61
N GLY A 16 -15.17 -7.68 -1.47
CA GLY A 16 -14.65 -8.52 -2.58
C GLY A 16 -14.49 -10.02 -2.28
N GLU A 17 -13.69 -10.69 -3.10
CA GLU A 17 -13.45 -12.16 -3.08
C GLU A 17 -11.97 -12.52 -2.82
N GLY A 18 -11.19 -11.57 -2.28
CA GLY A 18 -9.76 -11.76 -2.00
C GLY A 18 -9.48 -12.81 -0.91
N PRO A 19 -8.25 -13.37 -0.86
CA PRO A 19 -7.91 -14.37 0.15
C PRO A 19 -7.97 -13.78 1.58
N ASP A 20 -8.55 -14.56 2.49
CA ASP A 20 -8.62 -14.20 3.91
C ASP A 20 -7.22 -14.11 4.55
N GLY A 21 -7.12 -13.28 5.59
CA GLY A 21 -5.91 -13.17 6.42
C GLY A 21 -4.96 -12.05 6.03
N SER A 22 -5.39 -11.10 5.19
CA SER A 22 -4.65 -9.86 4.98
C SER A 22 -4.87 -8.89 6.15
N GLU A 23 -3.82 -8.16 6.51
CA GLU A 23 -3.81 -7.25 7.66
C GLU A 23 -3.20 -5.89 7.30
N PHE A 24 -3.71 -4.82 7.90
CA PHE A 24 -3.07 -3.51 7.91
C PHE A 24 -2.91 -3.03 9.35
N HIS A 25 -1.70 -2.60 9.72
CA HIS A 25 -1.36 -2.15 11.06
C HIS A 25 -1.01 -0.66 11.05
N LEU A 26 -1.74 0.15 11.81
CA LEU A 26 -1.37 1.53 12.06
C LEU A 26 -0.47 1.60 13.30
N GLY A 27 0.80 1.99 13.12
CA GLY A 27 1.77 2.09 14.20
C GLY A 27 3.22 2.20 13.74
N ASP A 28 4.13 2.24 14.70
CA ASP A 28 5.57 2.30 14.41
C ASP A 28 6.07 0.99 13.75
N CYS A 29 6.85 1.14 12.69
CA CYS A 29 7.33 0.01 11.90
C CYS A 29 8.19 -0.98 12.71
N GLN A 30 8.97 -0.53 13.70
CA GLN A 30 9.81 -1.41 14.51
C GLN A 30 8.98 -2.23 15.49
N GLU A 31 8.00 -1.59 16.13
CA GLU A 31 7.07 -2.25 17.05
C GLU A 31 6.20 -3.28 16.33
N ILE A 32 5.63 -2.88 15.19
CA ILE A 32 4.83 -3.78 14.36
C ILE A 32 5.67 -4.95 13.84
N ALA A 33 6.85 -4.69 13.25
CA ALA A 33 7.72 -5.76 12.78
C ALA A 33 8.11 -6.73 13.90
N ARG A 34 8.30 -6.23 15.12
CA ARG A 34 8.58 -7.06 16.30
C ARG A 34 7.41 -7.97 16.63
N SER A 35 6.21 -7.40 16.74
CA SER A 35 4.99 -8.14 17.10
C SER A 35 4.59 -9.20 16.07
N LEU A 36 4.79 -8.90 14.78
CA LEU A 36 4.43 -9.81 13.69
C LEU A 36 5.21 -11.13 13.73
N LYS A 37 6.40 -11.17 14.37
CA LYS A 37 7.21 -12.40 14.46
C LYS A 37 6.49 -13.54 15.17
N GLU A 38 5.66 -13.25 16.16
CA GLU A 38 4.91 -14.28 16.90
C GLU A 38 4.01 -15.11 15.97
N LYS A 39 3.39 -14.44 15.00
CA LYS A 39 2.44 -15.06 14.08
C LYS A 39 3.07 -15.46 12.74
N TYR A 40 4.04 -14.68 12.24
CA TYR A 40 4.49 -14.73 10.85
C TYR A 40 5.98 -15.07 10.65
N ALA A 41 6.75 -15.36 11.71
CA ALA A 41 8.13 -15.81 11.55
C ALA A 41 8.22 -17.01 10.59
N GLY A 42 9.10 -16.91 9.58
CA GLY A 42 9.30 -17.98 8.59
C GLY A 42 8.18 -18.15 7.57
N LYS A 43 7.21 -17.23 7.45
CA LYS A 43 5.99 -17.42 6.63
C LYS A 43 5.84 -16.44 5.47
N VAL A 44 6.58 -15.34 5.45
CA VAL A 44 6.44 -14.29 4.44
C VAL A 44 7.27 -14.64 3.20
N SER A 45 6.67 -14.69 2.00
CA SER A 45 7.43 -14.98 0.77
C SER A 45 8.17 -13.76 0.26
N LEU A 46 7.53 -12.59 0.32
CA LEU A 46 8.07 -11.35 -0.23
C LEU A 46 7.93 -10.23 0.80
N ILE A 47 9.03 -9.50 1.03
CA ILE A 47 9.01 -8.21 1.71
C ILE A 47 9.45 -7.13 0.72
N TYR A 48 8.66 -6.07 0.58
CA TYR A 48 9.07 -4.85 -0.12
C TYR A 48 9.10 -3.70 0.88
N LEU A 49 10.20 -2.95 0.93
CA LEU A 49 10.36 -1.80 1.81
C LEU A 49 10.70 -0.56 0.98
N ASP A 50 9.96 0.52 1.20
CA ASP A 50 10.20 1.86 0.65
C ASP A 50 10.33 2.86 1.82
N PRO A 51 11.40 2.74 2.63
CA PRO A 51 11.59 3.59 3.80
C PRO A 51 11.87 5.06 3.41
N PRO A 52 11.84 6.01 4.36
CA PRO A 52 12.25 7.39 4.11
C PRO A 52 13.70 7.50 3.57
N PHE A 53 13.95 8.37 2.57
CA PHE A 53 15.25 8.43 1.87
C PHE A 53 16.27 9.40 2.51
N GLN A 54 15.97 9.96 3.68
CA GLN A 54 16.74 11.01 4.36
C GLN A 54 16.98 12.24 3.49
N THR A 55 15.92 12.70 2.86
CA THR A 55 15.88 13.92 2.05
C THR A 55 15.94 15.21 2.87
N GLY A 56 15.66 15.15 4.17
CA GLY A 56 15.54 16.30 5.07
C GLY A 56 14.25 17.09 4.88
N LYS A 57 13.25 16.51 4.22
CA LYS A 57 11.99 17.19 3.87
C LYS A 57 10.82 16.63 4.66
N LYS A 58 9.77 17.44 4.74
CA LYS A 58 8.43 16.97 5.11
C LYS A 58 7.64 16.67 3.85
N PHE A 59 6.92 15.57 3.87
CA PHE A 59 6.05 15.14 2.79
C PHE A 59 4.60 15.30 3.20
N GLU A 60 3.74 15.59 2.24
CA GLU A 60 2.33 15.86 2.47
C GLU A 60 1.45 14.76 1.90
N VAL A 61 0.23 14.68 2.44
CA VAL A 61 -0.88 13.97 1.84
C VAL A 61 -1.94 15.00 1.52
N ARG A 62 -2.36 15.04 0.25
CA ARG A 62 -3.43 15.93 -0.21
C ARG A 62 -4.77 15.21 -0.18
N VAL A 63 -5.62 15.62 0.74
CA VAL A 63 -6.96 15.07 0.94
C VAL A 63 -8.01 15.99 0.34
N ARG A 64 -8.97 15.44 -0.41
CA ARG A 64 -10.13 16.19 -0.88
C ARG A 64 -11.20 16.24 0.19
N VAL A 65 -11.78 17.41 0.40
CA VAL A 65 -12.76 17.71 1.44
C VAL A 65 -14.11 18.02 0.80
N GLY A 66 -15.15 17.33 1.26
CA GLY A 66 -16.52 17.59 0.82
C GLY A 66 -16.84 17.20 -0.62
N GLU A 67 -18.10 17.33 -1.01
CA GLU A 67 -18.59 16.88 -2.32
C GLU A 67 -17.92 17.63 -3.47
N ASN A 68 -17.74 18.94 -3.33
CA ASN A 68 -17.29 19.80 -4.41
C ASN A 68 -15.84 19.49 -4.86
N GLU A 69 -14.92 19.25 -3.91
CA GLU A 69 -13.52 18.93 -4.26
C GLU A 69 -13.43 17.55 -4.91
N TRP A 70 -14.19 16.57 -4.42
CA TRP A 70 -14.28 15.24 -5.03
C TRP A 70 -14.92 15.27 -6.42
N LYS A 71 -15.94 16.09 -6.64
CA LYS A 71 -16.61 16.22 -7.94
C LYS A 71 -15.76 16.93 -8.99
N THR A 72 -15.07 18.00 -8.60
CA THR A 72 -14.32 18.85 -9.53
C THR A 72 -12.86 18.45 -9.66
N GLY A 73 -12.32 17.70 -8.69
CA GLY A 73 -10.90 17.43 -8.55
C GLY A 73 -10.07 18.67 -8.17
N LYS A 74 -10.70 19.82 -7.90
CA LYS A 74 -10.06 21.08 -7.57
C LYS A 74 -10.16 21.35 -6.07
N GLY A 75 -9.05 21.74 -5.46
CA GLY A 75 -8.96 21.93 -4.02
C GLY A 75 -8.50 20.65 -3.30
N SER A 76 -7.78 20.86 -2.21
CA SER A 76 -7.35 19.82 -1.28
C SER A 76 -6.90 20.46 0.01
N LEU A 77 -7.05 19.74 1.11
CA LEU A 77 -6.34 19.99 2.36
C LEU A 77 -4.99 19.28 2.32
N ALA A 78 -3.90 20.03 2.45
CA ALA A 78 -2.57 19.47 2.62
C ALA A 78 -2.35 19.14 4.09
N LEU A 79 -2.05 17.88 4.38
CA LEU A 79 -1.79 17.36 5.72
C LEU A 79 -0.40 16.76 5.79
N GLU A 80 0.19 16.75 6.98
CA GLU A 80 1.50 16.13 7.20
C GLU A 80 1.41 14.62 6.97
N GLY A 81 2.25 14.13 6.05
CA GLY A 81 2.40 12.72 5.72
C GLY A 81 3.47 12.09 6.60
N TYR A 82 4.73 12.46 6.36
CA TYR A 82 5.84 12.03 7.20
C TYR A 82 6.98 13.06 7.12
N SER A 83 7.82 13.05 8.14
CA SER A 83 9.05 13.84 8.19
C SER A 83 10.26 12.94 7.91
N ASP A 84 11.11 13.37 6.99
CA ASP A 84 12.28 12.62 6.52
C ASP A 84 13.58 13.29 6.97
N ASP A 85 13.60 13.70 8.25
CA ASP A 85 14.65 14.49 8.90
C ASP A 85 15.25 13.79 10.13
N LEU A 86 14.93 12.51 10.34
CA LEU A 86 15.50 11.70 11.42
C LEU A 86 17.04 11.70 11.32
N PRO A 87 17.79 11.89 12.43
CA PRO A 87 19.24 11.80 12.43
C PRO A 87 19.75 10.48 11.83
N ARG A 88 20.85 10.54 11.08
CA ARG A 88 21.42 9.39 10.34
C ARG A 88 21.61 8.14 11.22
N ASN A 89 22.16 8.31 12.42
CA ASN A 89 22.38 7.22 13.37
C ASN A 89 21.06 6.58 13.83
N GLU A 90 20.06 7.39 14.17
CA GLU A 90 18.74 6.90 14.58
C GLU A 90 18.00 6.20 13.43
N TYR A 91 18.09 6.75 12.22
CA TYR A 91 17.54 6.13 11.02
C TYR A 91 18.19 4.77 10.73
N LEU A 92 19.52 4.68 10.80
CA LEU A 92 20.22 3.40 10.56
C LEU A 92 19.91 2.36 11.64
N GLU A 93 19.75 2.79 12.89
CA GLU A 93 19.33 1.89 13.98
C GLU A 93 17.89 1.39 13.77
N MET A 94 16.96 2.28 13.40
CA MET A 94 15.60 1.92 13.01
C MET A 94 15.62 0.89 11.87
N MET A 95 16.34 1.17 10.78
CA MET A 95 16.44 0.27 9.64
C MET A 95 17.08 -1.07 10.01
N LYS A 96 18.12 -1.08 10.84
CA LYS A 96 18.72 -2.32 11.36
C LYS A 96 17.70 -3.17 12.10
N ASN A 97 16.86 -2.58 12.94
CA ASN A 97 15.81 -3.30 13.68
C ASN A 97 14.72 -3.85 12.76
N VAL A 98 14.29 -3.04 11.78
CA VAL A 98 13.30 -3.45 10.77
C VAL A 98 13.85 -4.59 9.91
N LEU A 99 15.04 -4.44 9.34
CA LEU A 99 15.67 -5.45 8.47
C LEU A 99 15.97 -6.75 9.21
N THR A 100 16.40 -6.67 10.47
CA THR A 100 16.60 -7.86 11.32
C THR A 100 15.28 -8.61 11.52
N SER A 101 14.19 -7.89 11.78
CA SER A 101 12.86 -8.48 11.93
C SER A 101 12.32 -9.03 10.60
N ALA A 102 12.54 -8.32 9.50
CA ALA A 102 12.20 -8.75 8.14
C ALA A 102 12.86 -10.09 7.79
N LYS A 103 14.17 -10.25 8.07
CA LYS A 103 14.87 -11.53 7.88
C LYS A 103 14.22 -12.67 8.67
N ALA A 104 13.79 -12.42 9.92
CA ALA A 104 13.11 -13.43 10.72
C ALA A 104 11.72 -13.81 10.15
N LEU A 105 10.98 -12.85 9.61
CA LEU A 105 9.65 -13.01 9.03
C LEU A 105 9.64 -13.78 7.71
N LEU A 106 10.68 -13.62 6.88
CA LEU A 106 10.78 -14.31 5.59
C LEU A 106 10.80 -15.84 5.71
N LYS A 107 10.20 -16.54 4.75
CA LYS A 107 10.44 -17.98 4.51
C LYS A 107 11.92 -18.20 4.16
N SER A 108 12.40 -19.45 4.24
CA SER A 108 13.77 -19.81 3.84
C SER A 108 14.10 -19.47 2.39
N ASP A 109 13.09 -19.52 1.52
CA ASP A 109 13.15 -19.18 0.10
C ASP A 109 12.66 -17.77 -0.23
N GLY A 110 12.33 -16.98 0.80
CA GLY A 110 11.77 -15.65 0.64
C GLY A 110 12.77 -14.60 0.20
N LEU A 111 12.22 -13.56 -0.44
CA LEU A 111 12.95 -12.45 -1.06
C LEU A 111 12.59 -11.12 -0.40
N ILE A 112 13.56 -10.22 -0.36
CA ILE A 112 13.35 -8.84 0.10
C ILE A 112 13.86 -7.84 -0.93
N PHE A 113 13.03 -6.85 -1.21
CA PHE A 113 13.33 -5.69 -2.06
C PHE A 113 13.36 -4.44 -1.18
N VAL A 114 14.46 -3.70 -1.21
CA VAL A 114 14.60 -2.44 -0.45
C VAL A 114 14.84 -1.30 -1.43
N HIS A 115 13.83 -0.44 -1.59
CA HIS A 115 13.82 0.70 -2.49
C HIS A 115 14.38 1.93 -1.80
N ILE A 116 15.44 2.51 -2.33
CA ILE A 116 16.19 3.62 -1.75
C ILE A 116 16.85 4.48 -2.82
N ASP A 117 17.25 5.70 -2.46
CA ASP A 117 18.04 6.55 -3.35
C ASP A 117 19.53 6.62 -2.96
N TYR A 118 20.28 7.34 -3.78
CA TYR A 118 21.73 7.54 -3.65
C TYR A 118 22.20 8.04 -2.27
N ARG A 119 21.35 8.69 -1.46
CA ARG A 119 21.71 9.25 -0.15
C ARG A 119 21.92 8.18 0.89
N ILE A 120 21.16 7.09 0.81
CA ILE A 120 21.11 6.07 1.85
C ILE A 120 21.55 4.70 1.34
N HIS A 121 21.54 4.51 0.01
CA HIS A 121 22.00 3.30 -0.66
C HIS A 121 23.29 2.69 -0.10
N PRO A 122 24.42 3.43 0.04
CA PRO A 122 25.66 2.83 0.54
C PRO A 122 25.53 2.26 1.96
N TYR A 123 24.74 2.92 2.80
CA TYR A 123 24.57 2.53 4.20
C TYR A 123 23.63 1.35 4.36
N ILE A 124 22.49 1.35 3.65
CA ILE A 124 21.56 0.21 3.68
C ILE A 124 22.19 -1.01 3.03
N ARG A 125 22.98 -0.83 1.96
CA ARG A 125 23.69 -1.93 1.33
C ARG A 125 24.59 -2.68 2.32
N ILE A 126 25.41 -1.94 3.08
CA ILE A 126 26.28 -2.53 4.10
C ILE A 126 25.46 -3.21 5.20
N LEU A 127 24.39 -2.57 5.70
CA LEU A 127 23.51 -3.18 6.69
C LEU A 127 22.85 -4.47 6.19
N MET A 128 22.45 -4.51 4.91
CA MET A 128 21.89 -5.70 4.28
C MET A 128 22.93 -6.82 4.17
N ASP A 129 24.18 -6.51 3.82
CA ASP A 129 25.28 -7.48 3.80
C ASP A 129 25.57 -8.05 5.20
N GLU A 130 25.54 -7.23 6.25
CA GLU A 130 25.70 -7.69 7.63
C GLU A 130 24.54 -8.58 8.10
N ILE A 131 23.30 -8.19 7.78
CA ILE A 131 22.09 -8.87 8.28
C ILE A 131 21.77 -10.12 7.47
N PHE A 132 21.73 -10.02 6.14
CA PHE A 132 21.36 -11.11 5.24
C PHE A 132 22.57 -11.95 4.82
N GLY A 133 23.78 -11.40 4.90
CA GLY A 133 25.00 -12.01 4.38
C GLY A 133 25.25 -11.55 2.95
N GLU A 134 26.45 -11.04 2.67
CA GLU A 134 26.86 -10.56 1.34
C GLU A 134 26.62 -11.61 0.24
N SER A 135 26.84 -12.88 0.56
CA SER A 135 26.60 -13.97 -0.39
C SER A 135 25.13 -14.10 -0.81
N ASN A 136 24.17 -13.60 -0.03
CA ASN A 136 22.74 -13.65 -0.36
C ASN A 136 22.24 -12.40 -1.11
N PHE A 137 23.15 -11.49 -1.47
CA PHE A 137 22.84 -10.44 -2.43
C PHE A 137 22.60 -11.06 -3.82
N ILE A 138 21.53 -10.61 -4.49
CA ILE A 138 21.16 -11.08 -5.83
C ILE A 138 21.46 -10.00 -6.86
N ASN A 139 20.74 -8.87 -6.81
CA ASN A 139 20.85 -7.80 -7.80
C ASN A 139 20.68 -6.41 -7.16
N GLU A 140 21.31 -5.44 -7.80
CA GLU A 140 21.03 -4.02 -7.63
C GLU A 140 20.19 -3.59 -8.82
N ILE A 141 18.90 -3.37 -8.60
CA ILE A 141 17.96 -3.01 -9.66
C ILE A 141 17.90 -1.49 -9.75
N ILE A 142 18.12 -0.95 -10.95
CA ILE A 142 18.07 0.47 -11.25
C ILE A 142 16.70 0.80 -11.82
N TRP A 143 15.85 1.44 -11.03
CA TRP A 143 14.59 1.97 -11.55
C TRP A 143 14.85 3.34 -12.17
N SER A 144 14.99 3.38 -13.49
CA SER A 144 15.28 4.60 -14.24
C SER A 144 14.00 5.26 -14.76
N TYR A 145 13.95 6.58 -14.65
CA TYR A 145 12.81 7.39 -15.08
C TYR A 145 13.27 8.65 -15.81
N HIS A 146 12.50 9.03 -16.82
CA HIS A 146 12.85 10.11 -17.74
C HIS A 146 12.41 11.49 -17.23
N THR A 147 11.45 11.52 -16.30
CA THR A 147 10.89 12.74 -15.69
C THR A 147 11.78 13.33 -14.59
N GLY A 148 11.58 14.59 -14.21
CA GLY A 148 12.32 15.26 -13.13
C GLY A 148 13.20 16.43 -13.61
N GLY A 149 13.74 17.20 -12.66
CA GLY A 149 14.42 18.47 -12.93
C GLY A 149 15.74 18.37 -13.70
N CYS A 150 16.09 19.47 -14.39
CA CYS A 150 17.39 19.64 -15.04
C CYS A 150 18.40 20.21 -14.03
N ALA A 151 19.40 19.40 -13.67
CA ALA A 151 20.51 19.86 -12.84
C ALA A 151 21.52 20.66 -13.69
N LYS A 152 22.03 21.76 -13.13
CA LYS A 152 23.06 22.61 -13.79
C LYS A 152 24.50 22.32 -13.34
N LYS A 153 24.67 21.73 -12.14
CA LYS A 153 25.97 21.57 -11.47
C LYS A 153 26.41 20.12 -11.27
N HIS A 154 25.58 19.17 -11.67
CA HIS A 154 25.84 17.73 -11.57
C HIS A 154 24.95 16.99 -12.57
N PHE A 155 25.21 15.71 -12.80
CA PHE A 155 24.33 14.90 -13.64
C PHE A 155 22.91 14.84 -13.05
N PRO A 156 21.86 14.96 -13.87
CA PRO A 156 20.49 14.79 -13.42
C PRO A 156 20.31 13.41 -12.77
N ARG A 157 19.72 13.38 -11.58
CA ARG A 157 19.38 12.14 -10.88
C ARG A 157 18.09 11.59 -11.47
N LYS A 158 18.19 10.43 -12.13
CA LYS A 158 17.15 9.85 -12.99
C LYS A 158 16.92 8.36 -12.70
N HIS A 159 17.29 7.94 -11.49
CA HIS A 159 17.01 6.61 -11.02
C HIS A 159 16.97 6.56 -9.49
N ASP A 160 16.22 5.59 -9.01
CA ASP A 160 16.32 5.04 -7.66
C ASP A 160 16.92 3.63 -7.74
N VAL A 161 17.37 3.12 -6.61
CA VAL A 161 17.97 1.78 -6.49
C VAL A 161 17.06 0.88 -5.68
N ILE A 162 16.86 -0.36 -6.13
CA ILE A 162 16.14 -1.39 -5.40
C ILE A 162 17.11 -2.55 -5.16
N LEU A 163 17.50 -2.75 -3.90
CA LEU A 163 18.36 -3.86 -3.49
C LEU A 163 17.53 -5.14 -3.39
N LEU A 164 17.97 -6.20 -4.06
CA LEU A 164 17.35 -7.53 -3.97
C LEU A 164 18.27 -8.51 -3.21
N TYR A 165 17.74 -9.06 -2.12
CA TYR A 165 18.37 -10.12 -1.34
C TYR A 165 17.43 -11.30 -1.16
N SER A 166 17.99 -12.48 -0.98
CA SER A 166 17.28 -13.65 -0.46
C SER A 166 17.58 -13.87 1.02
N LYS A 167 16.70 -14.61 1.71
CA LYS A 167 17.00 -15.09 3.06
C LYS A 167 18.12 -16.14 3.07
N THR A 168 18.14 -17.02 2.06
CA THR A 168 19.14 -18.09 1.89
C THR A 168 19.52 -18.24 0.42
N LYS A 169 20.47 -19.11 0.11
CA LYS A 169 20.89 -19.42 -1.26
C LYS A 169 19.84 -20.11 -2.12
N ASN A 170 18.84 -20.73 -1.49
CA ASN A 170 17.74 -21.40 -2.16
C ASN A 170 16.52 -20.48 -2.10
N TYR A 171 16.29 -19.69 -3.14
CA TYR A 171 15.21 -18.70 -3.21
C TYR A 171 14.27 -18.93 -4.39
N ASP A 172 13.05 -18.43 -4.26
CA ASP A 172 11.96 -18.65 -5.21
C ASP A 172 11.72 -17.40 -6.09
N LEU A 173 12.44 -17.31 -7.22
CA LEU A 173 12.38 -16.18 -8.16
C LEU A 173 11.94 -16.64 -9.57
N HIS A 174 10.87 -16.04 -10.09
CA HIS A 174 10.16 -16.45 -11.32
C HIS A 174 10.19 -15.34 -12.35
N LEU A 175 11.28 -15.29 -13.10
CA LEU A 175 11.52 -14.22 -14.06
C LEU A 175 10.64 -14.34 -15.31
N GLU A 176 10.15 -15.54 -15.62
CA GLU A 176 9.21 -15.81 -16.69
C GLU A 176 7.85 -15.10 -16.50
N ASP A 177 7.41 -14.90 -15.24
CA ASP A 177 6.13 -14.24 -14.92
C ASP A 177 6.14 -12.73 -15.16
N ILE A 178 7.33 -12.17 -15.43
CA ILE A 178 7.53 -10.76 -15.75
C ILE A 178 8.08 -10.58 -17.17
N ALA A 179 8.08 -11.63 -17.99
CA ALA A 179 8.49 -11.52 -19.38
C ALA A 179 7.52 -10.60 -20.14
N GLU A 180 8.08 -9.67 -20.91
CA GLU A 180 7.31 -8.69 -21.66
C GLU A 180 7.39 -8.98 -23.17
N PRO A 181 6.33 -8.70 -23.95
CA PRO A 181 6.39 -8.79 -25.40
C PRO A 181 7.50 -7.88 -25.94
N ASN A 182 8.16 -8.33 -27.01
CA ASN A 182 9.19 -7.55 -27.70
C ASN A 182 8.69 -7.11 -29.09
N PRO A 183 7.86 -6.06 -29.18
CA PRO A 183 7.20 -5.68 -30.43
C PRO A 183 8.18 -5.22 -31.52
N ASP A 184 9.32 -4.67 -31.13
CA ASP A 184 10.34 -4.17 -32.06
C ASP A 184 11.32 -5.28 -32.51
N GLY A 185 11.15 -6.51 -32.00
CA GLY A 185 12.08 -7.61 -32.20
C GLY A 185 13.43 -7.35 -31.54
N ARG A 186 14.36 -8.32 -31.61
CA ARG A 186 15.67 -8.14 -30.98
C ARG A 186 16.57 -7.29 -31.88
N VAL A 187 16.82 -6.04 -31.50
CA VAL A 187 17.79 -5.19 -32.20
C VAL A 187 19.19 -5.49 -31.69
N ASN A 188 19.96 -6.27 -32.45
CA ASN A 188 21.37 -6.52 -32.19
C ASN A 188 22.11 -6.81 -33.51
N HIS A 189 23.44 -6.91 -33.42
CA HIS A 189 24.32 -7.16 -34.57
C HIS A 189 24.40 -8.63 -35.00
N MET A 190 23.60 -9.54 -34.40
CA MET A 190 23.60 -10.94 -34.78
C MET A 190 22.91 -11.14 -36.12
N LYS A 191 23.38 -12.15 -36.87
CA LYS A 191 22.81 -12.49 -38.17
C LYS A 191 21.34 -12.90 -38.01
N LYS A 192 20.48 -12.29 -38.82
CA LYS A 192 19.05 -12.61 -38.90
C LYS A 192 18.85 -13.84 -39.79
N HIS A 193 18.04 -14.76 -39.30
CA HIS A 193 17.63 -15.98 -39.96
C HIS A 193 16.11 -16.10 -39.90
N VAL A 194 15.55 -16.98 -40.72
CA VAL A 194 14.12 -17.32 -40.76
C VAL A 194 14.05 -18.84 -40.75
N ASP A 195 13.23 -19.41 -39.87
CA ASP A 195 13.01 -20.85 -39.82
C ASP A 195 11.95 -21.31 -40.83
N ALA A 196 11.65 -22.62 -40.84
CA ALA A 196 10.69 -23.20 -41.77
C ALA A 196 9.25 -22.68 -41.58
N ASP A 197 8.92 -22.21 -40.38
CA ASP A 197 7.60 -21.69 -40.01
C ASP A 197 7.50 -20.17 -40.25
N GLY A 198 8.56 -19.55 -40.77
CA GLY A 198 8.61 -18.12 -41.06
C GLY A 198 8.98 -17.24 -39.85
N ARG A 199 9.35 -17.84 -38.71
CA ARG A 199 9.74 -17.08 -37.51
C ARG A 199 11.16 -16.55 -37.68
N VAL A 200 11.32 -15.28 -37.31
CA VAL A 200 12.62 -14.62 -37.35
C VAL A 200 13.41 -14.97 -36.09
N TYR A 201 14.64 -15.45 -36.29
CA TYR A 201 15.55 -15.70 -35.19
C TYR A 201 16.95 -15.14 -35.46
N ARG A 202 17.70 -14.96 -34.39
CA ARG A 202 19.12 -14.62 -34.42
C ARG A 202 19.89 -15.65 -33.62
N SER A 203 21.08 -16.01 -34.08
CA SER A 203 21.90 -17.01 -33.40
C SER A 203 23.34 -16.56 -33.22
N ILE A 204 23.93 -16.94 -32.08
CA ILE A 204 25.35 -16.76 -31.78
C ILE A 204 25.94 -18.09 -31.32
N ARG A 205 27.19 -18.34 -31.71
CA ARG A 205 27.96 -19.45 -31.18
C ARG A 205 28.89 -18.92 -30.10
N SER A 206 28.74 -19.42 -28.87
CA SER A 206 29.58 -19.04 -27.73
C SER A 206 29.87 -20.27 -26.88
N GLY A 207 31.14 -20.47 -26.49
CA GLY A 207 31.56 -21.63 -25.69
C GLY A 207 31.24 -22.98 -26.33
N GLY A 208 31.24 -23.06 -27.67
CA GLY A 208 30.91 -24.28 -28.42
C GLY A 208 29.40 -24.57 -28.56
N ARG A 209 28.52 -23.84 -27.86
CA ARG A 209 27.06 -23.94 -27.97
C ARG A 209 26.49 -22.87 -28.90
N THR A 210 25.44 -23.22 -29.64
CA THR A 210 24.66 -22.27 -30.44
C THR A 210 23.46 -21.83 -29.61
N TYR A 211 23.32 -20.52 -29.42
CA TYR A 211 22.16 -19.92 -28.78
C TYR A 211 21.29 -19.29 -29.86
N THR A 212 20.02 -19.68 -29.89
CA THR A 212 19.00 -19.17 -30.83
C THR A 212 18.02 -18.32 -30.05
N TYR A 213 17.74 -17.12 -30.56
CA TYR A 213 16.83 -16.16 -29.96
C TYR A 213 15.80 -15.75 -31.01
N TYR A 214 14.53 -16.02 -30.76
CA TYR A 214 13.49 -15.53 -31.65
C TYR A 214 13.13 -14.09 -31.33
N ASP A 215 12.68 -13.37 -32.36
CA ASP A 215 12.29 -11.97 -32.23
C ASP A 215 10.94 -11.78 -31.53
N ASP A 216 10.05 -12.75 -31.69
CA ASP A 216 8.71 -12.80 -31.10
C ASP A 216 8.69 -13.42 -29.70
N ASP A 217 9.81 -14.02 -29.24
CA ASP A 217 9.91 -14.53 -27.87
C ASP A 217 9.83 -13.37 -26.86
N PRO A 218 9.00 -13.51 -25.79
CA PRO A 218 9.00 -12.57 -24.69
C PRO A 218 10.40 -12.40 -24.08
N VAL A 219 10.68 -11.17 -23.64
CA VAL A 219 11.96 -10.80 -23.05
C VAL A 219 11.78 -10.60 -21.55
N ILE A 220 12.60 -11.31 -20.78
CA ILE A 220 12.74 -11.07 -19.35
C ILE A 220 13.47 -9.72 -19.19
N PRO A 221 12.90 -8.75 -18.45
CA PRO A 221 13.56 -7.48 -18.23
C PRO A 221 14.87 -7.69 -17.45
N GLY A 222 15.89 -6.90 -17.79
CA GLY A 222 17.14 -6.86 -17.03
C GLY A 222 16.95 -6.20 -15.65
N ASP A 223 18.05 -5.92 -14.97
CA ASP A 223 18.07 -5.18 -13.69
C ASP A 223 18.07 -3.66 -13.87
N VAL A 224 18.04 -3.15 -15.10
CA VAL A 224 17.73 -1.74 -15.40
C VAL A 224 16.30 -1.64 -15.90
N TRP A 225 15.44 -0.99 -15.12
CA TRP A 225 14.03 -0.81 -15.39
C TRP A 225 13.75 0.63 -15.82
N ASP A 226 13.77 0.87 -17.13
CA ASP A 226 13.62 2.20 -17.74
C ASP A 226 12.23 2.46 -18.35
N ASN A 227 11.42 1.41 -18.47
CA ASN A 227 10.08 1.46 -19.08
C ASN A 227 8.95 1.75 -18.09
N MET A 228 9.27 2.15 -16.86
CA MET A 228 8.31 2.47 -15.80
C MET A 228 8.53 3.90 -15.32
N SER A 229 7.69 4.84 -15.75
CA SER A 229 7.79 6.23 -15.31
C SER A 229 7.17 6.45 -13.93
N HIS A 230 7.59 7.52 -13.25
CA HIS A 230 6.87 8.02 -12.08
C HIS A 230 5.44 8.43 -12.43
N LEU A 231 4.56 8.40 -11.42
CA LEU A 231 3.19 8.88 -11.56
C LEU A 231 3.16 10.39 -11.81
N GLN A 232 2.55 10.82 -12.90
CA GLN A 232 2.31 12.24 -13.15
C GLN A 232 1.17 12.76 -12.25
N GLN A 233 1.01 14.09 -12.15
CA GLN A 233 0.01 14.69 -11.25
C GLN A 233 -1.44 14.31 -11.60
N LYS A 234 -1.73 14.06 -12.88
CA LYS A 234 -3.06 13.70 -13.39
C LYS A 234 -3.23 12.19 -13.58
N ASP A 235 -2.28 11.38 -13.14
CA ASP A 235 -2.37 9.93 -13.26
C ASP A 235 -3.59 9.42 -12.49
N PRO A 236 -4.49 8.63 -13.09
CA PRO A 236 -5.70 8.14 -12.43
C PRO A 236 -5.43 7.25 -11.21
N GLN A 237 -4.22 6.67 -11.09
CA GLN A 237 -3.84 5.87 -9.93
C GLN A 237 -3.42 6.73 -8.71
N ARG A 238 -3.28 8.05 -8.85
CA ARG A 238 -2.86 8.96 -7.76
C ARG A 238 -3.90 9.02 -6.64
N THR A 239 -3.47 8.78 -5.41
CA THR A 239 -4.31 8.95 -4.21
C THR A 239 -4.17 10.31 -3.52
N GLY A 240 -3.18 11.13 -3.91
CA GLY A 240 -2.83 12.36 -3.20
C GLY A 240 -1.67 12.20 -2.21
N TYR A 241 -1.13 10.97 -2.06
CA TYR A 241 0.13 10.72 -1.35
C TYR A 241 1.32 11.13 -2.24
N ASP A 242 2.21 11.96 -1.72
CA ASP A 242 3.28 12.60 -2.52
C ASP A 242 4.21 11.58 -3.19
N THR A 243 4.70 10.60 -2.41
CA THR A 243 5.75 9.65 -2.79
C THR A 243 5.22 8.32 -3.33
N GLN A 244 3.95 8.26 -3.73
CA GLN A 244 3.32 7.06 -4.27
C GLN A 244 4.10 6.48 -5.45
N LYS A 245 4.39 5.17 -5.38
CA LYS A 245 5.01 4.39 -6.45
C LYS A 245 3.98 3.92 -7.49
N PRO A 246 4.36 3.72 -8.77
CA PRO A 246 3.44 3.19 -9.78
C PRO A 246 3.06 1.73 -9.53
N LEU A 247 1.79 1.37 -9.74
CA LEU A 247 1.32 -0.01 -9.51
C LEU A 247 2.09 -1.04 -10.33
N ARG A 248 2.39 -0.74 -11.60
CA ARG A 248 3.16 -1.62 -12.51
C ARG A 248 4.51 -2.04 -11.93
N LEU A 249 5.21 -1.14 -11.23
CA LEU A 249 6.50 -1.43 -10.60
C LEU A 249 6.33 -2.51 -9.52
N LEU A 250 5.31 -2.36 -8.67
CA LEU A 250 5.05 -3.27 -7.57
C LEU A 250 4.45 -4.60 -8.06
N GLU A 251 3.63 -4.59 -9.12
CA GLU A 251 3.14 -5.81 -9.76
C GLU A 251 4.28 -6.64 -10.34
N ARG A 252 5.31 -6.01 -10.94
CA ARG A 252 6.51 -6.72 -11.42
C ARG A 252 7.18 -7.46 -10.27
N ILE A 253 7.45 -6.76 -9.16
CA ILE A 253 8.09 -7.33 -7.96
C ILE A 253 7.24 -8.47 -7.37
N VAL A 254 5.94 -8.25 -7.19
CA VAL A 254 5.02 -9.24 -6.62
C VAL A 254 4.96 -10.51 -7.48
N LYS A 255 4.90 -10.37 -8.81
CA LYS A 255 4.80 -11.50 -9.73
C LYS A 255 6.05 -12.36 -9.73
N CYS A 256 7.24 -11.76 -9.78
CA CYS A 256 8.48 -12.55 -9.85
C CYS A 256 8.90 -13.13 -8.49
N ALA A 257 8.48 -12.56 -7.36
CA ALA A 257 8.99 -12.94 -6.04
C ALA A 257 7.95 -13.55 -5.09
N SER A 258 6.76 -13.93 -5.59
CA SER A 258 5.73 -14.61 -4.78
C SER A 258 4.73 -15.38 -5.64
N ARG A 259 3.99 -16.32 -5.03
CA ARG A 259 2.91 -17.09 -5.67
C ARG A 259 1.52 -16.70 -5.17
N PRO A 260 0.42 -16.90 -5.94
CA PRO A 260 -0.94 -16.76 -5.41
C PRO A 260 -1.10 -17.50 -4.07
N GLY A 261 -1.77 -16.87 -3.10
CA GLY A 261 -1.91 -17.37 -1.72
C GLY A 261 -0.74 -17.07 -0.78
N ASP A 262 0.42 -16.67 -1.29
CA ASP A 262 1.55 -16.24 -0.46
C ASP A 262 1.26 -14.95 0.30
N ILE A 263 2.15 -14.65 1.25
CA ILE A 263 2.13 -13.42 2.03
C ILE A 263 3.18 -12.46 1.47
N VAL A 264 2.71 -11.30 1.03
CA VAL A 264 3.52 -10.12 0.69
C VAL A 264 3.46 -9.14 1.86
N MET A 265 4.58 -8.55 2.26
CA MET A 265 4.63 -7.63 3.38
C MET A 265 5.30 -6.31 3.02
N ASP A 266 4.75 -5.21 3.53
CA ASP A 266 5.29 -3.87 3.40
C ASP A 266 5.13 -3.12 4.73
N LEU A 267 6.26 -2.80 5.38
CA LEU A 267 6.29 -2.12 6.67
C LEU A 267 6.36 -0.58 6.56
N PHE A 268 6.38 -0.07 5.33
CA PHE A 268 6.35 1.35 4.97
C PHE A 268 5.28 1.58 3.90
N ALA A 269 4.08 1.03 4.14
CA ALA A 269 3.06 0.85 3.11
C ALA A 269 2.60 2.18 2.48
N GLY A 270 2.62 3.28 3.24
CA GLY A 270 2.23 4.62 2.80
C GLY A 270 0.92 4.62 2.02
N SER A 271 1.03 4.90 0.72
CA SER A 271 -0.11 4.90 -0.22
C SER A 271 -0.82 3.55 -0.41
N GLY A 272 -0.23 2.43 0.04
CA GLY A 272 -0.79 1.07 -0.08
C GLY A 272 -0.54 0.37 -1.42
N THR A 273 0.36 0.88 -2.27
CA THR A 273 0.55 0.36 -3.64
C THR A 273 1.04 -1.10 -3.68
N THR A 274 1.94 -1.49 -2.78
CA THR A 274 2.42 -2.88 -2.66
C THR A 274 1.28 -3.82 -2.27
N LEU A 275 0.41 -3.38 -1.36
CA LEU A 275 -0.73 -4.16 -0.87
C LEU A 275 -1.76 -4.36 -1.97
N GLU A 276 -2.03 -3.32 -2.75
CA GLU A 276 -2.90 -3.38 -3.94
C GLU A 276 -2.33 -4.33 -4.99
N ALA A 277 -1.02 -4.26 -5.28
CA ALA A 277 -0.37 -5.18 -6.20
C ALA A 277 -0.48 -6.64 -5.72
N ALA A 278 -0.29 -6.90 -4.42
CA ALA A 278 -0.47 -8.22 -3.83
C ALA A 278 -1.92 -8.72 -3.99
N ALA A 279 -2.90 -7.91 -3.59
CA ALA A 279 -4.32 -8.25 -3.66
C ALA A 279 -4.78 -8.55 -5.08
N ASN A 280 -4.43 -7.69 -6.05
CA ASN A 280 -4.79 -7.85 -7.47
C ASN A 280 -4.22 -9.13 -8.09
N ASN A 281 -3.13 -9.63 -7.51
CA ASN A 281 -2.48 -10.86 -7.96
C ASN A 281 -2.87 -12.06 -7.07
N GLY A 282 -3.89 -11.97 -6.22
CA GLY A 282 -4.36 -13.10 -5.42
C GLY A 282 -3.40 -13.52 -4.30
N ARG A 283 -2.55 -12.60 -3.83
CA ARG A 283 -1.69 -12.79 -2.65
C ARG A 283 -2.40 -12.20 -1.42
N ARG A 284 -2.09 -12.75 -0.24
CA ARG A 284 -2.39 -12.09 1.03
C ARG A 284 -1.35 -11.00 1.27
N PHE A 285 -1.72 -9.97 2.03
CA PHE A 285 -0.78 -8.91 2.37
C PHE A 285 -0.77 -8.56 3.86
N ILE A 286 0.38 -8.11 4.34
CA ILE A 286 0.53 -7.49 5.65
C ILE A 286 1.18 -6.13 5.47
N GLY A 287 0.41 -5.08 5.67
CA GLY A 287 0.86 -3.69 5.59
C GLY A 287 1.05 -3.06 6.96
N ALA A 288 2.00 -2.14 7.08
CA ALA A 288 2.08 -1.24 8.21
C ALA A 288 2.48 0.17 7.78
N ASP A 289 1.97 1.17 8.50
CA ASP A 289 2.38 2.56 8.36
C ASP A 289 2.06 3.34 9.65
N LEU A 290 2.77 4.43 9.91
CA LEU A 290 2.55 5.25 11.11
C LEU A 290 1.41 6.26 10.92
N ASN A 291 1.15 6.71 9.69
CA ASN A 291 0.20 7.80 9.44
C ASN A 291 -1.25 7.27 9.25
N PRO A 292 -2.24 7.80 10.01
CA PRO A 292 -3.66 7.48 9.81
C PRO A 292 -4.17 7.67 8.37
N LEU A 293 -3.63 8.66 7.65
CA LEU A 293 -3.95 8.92 6.24
C LEU A 293 -3.46 7.80 5.31
N SER A 294 -2.36 7.12 5.64
CA SER A 294 -1.89 5.92 4.94
C SER A 294 -2.86 4.77 5.10
N MET A 295 -3.36 4.55 6.32
CA MET A 295 -4.40 3.55 6.60
C MET A 295 -5.67 3.86 5.83
N GLN A 296 -6.15 5.11 5.87
CA GLN A 296 -7.37 5.50 5.15
C GLN A 296 -7.22 5.42 3.63
N THR A 297 -6.06 5.82 3.11
CA THR A 297 -5.73 5.69 1.68
C THR A 297 -5.73 4.23 1.25
N SER A 298 -5.07 3.37 2.04
CA SER A 298 -5.01 1.93 1.80
C SER A 298 -6.41 1.30 1.90
N HIS A 299 -7.22 1.70 2.88
CA HIS A 299 -8.59 1.22 3.04
C HIS A 299 -9.49 1.54 1.84
N ARG A 300 -9.31 2.72 1.22
CA ARG A 300 -10.03 3.07 -0.02
C ARG A 300 -9.52 2.26 -1.22
N ARG A 301 -8.21 2.07 -1.36
CA ARG A 301 -7.62 1.27 -2.46
C ARG A 301 -8.03 -0.19 -2.40
N LEU A 302 -7.96 -0.76 -1.19
CA LEU A 302 -8.18 -2.17 -0.91
C LEU A 302 -9.68 -2.49 -0.75
N ASN A 303 -10.57 -1.71 -1.38
CA ASN A 303 -12.02 -1.88 -1.33
C ASN A 303 -12.51 -3.19 -1.98
N ASN A 304 -11.64 -4.02 -2.56
CA ASN A 304 -11.98 -5.36 -3.06
C ASN A 304 -11.17 -6.46 -2.36
N ALA A 305 -10.51 -6.15 -1.24
CA ALA A 305 -9.79 -7.12 -0.43
C ALA A 305 -10.44 -7.29 0.95
N HIS A 306 -10.42 -8.52 1.44
CA HIS A 306 -10.68 -8.82 2.85
C HIS A 306 -9.48 -8.38 3.69
N CYS A 307 -9.66 -7.39 4.55
CA CYS A 307 -8.57 -6.85 5.34
C CYS A 307 -8.98 -6.58 6.79
N LEU A 308 -8.13 -7.06 7.71
CA LEU A 308 -8.20 -6.74 9.13
C LEU A 308 -7.31 -5.53 9.43
N TYR A 309 -7.94 -4.40 9.75
CA TYR A 309 -7.27 -3.18 10.18
C TYR A 309 -7.07 -3.23 11.68
N LYS A 310 -5.84 -2.93 12.14
CA LYS A 310 -5.47 -2.88 13.55
C LYS A 310 -4.82 -1.54 13.84
N PHE A 311 -5.26 -0.89 14.90
CA PHE A 311 -4.83 0.46 15.26
C PHE A 311 -4.99 0.69 16.76
N ALA A 312 -4.22 1.62 17.32
CA ALA A 312 -4.54 2.17 18.63
C ALA A 312 -5.82 3.02 18.53
N PRO A 313 -6.74 2.97 19.50
CA PRO A 313 -7.95 3.79 19.48
C PRO A 313 -7.63 5.29 19.40
N PHE A 314 -8.30 5.98 18.47
CA PHE A 314 -8.12 7.41 18.29
C PHE A 314 -8.77 8.20 19.42
N GLN A 315 -8.00 9.13 19.97
CA GLN A 315 -8.46 10.11 20.94
C GLN A 315 -9.29 11.21 20.25
N GLY A 316 -10.09 11.92 21.05
CA GLY A 316 -10.91 13.04 20.61
C GLY A 316 -12.42 12.80 20.72
N GLU A 317 -13.16 13.91 20.68
CA GLU A 317 -14.62 13.96 20.86
C GLU A 317 -15.28 14.90 19.82
N PRO A 318 -15.30 14.52 18.52
CA PRO A 318 -16.03 15.29 17.53
C PRO A 318 -17.53 15.28 17.83
N GLU A 319 -18.22 16.36 17.48
CA GLU A 319 -19.67 16.44 17.70
C GLU A 319 -20.38 15.59 16.64
N VAL A 320 -21.18 14.62 17.09
CA VAL A 320 -21.89 13.69 16.20
C VAL A 320 -23.37 13.67 16.57
N SER A 321 -24.25 13.51 15.58
CA SER A 321 -25.62 13.08 15.80
C SER A 321 -26.02 12.06 14.75
N ALA A 322 -26.57 10.94 15.19
CA ALA A 322 -27.07 9.89 14.33
C ALA A 322 -28.32 9.24 14.92
N ARG A 323 -29.12 8.61 14.06
CA ARG A 323 -30.32 7.87 14.44
C ARG A 323 -30.32 6.50 13.79
N ALA A 324 -30.83 5.49 14.49
CA ALA A 324 -31.07 4.17 13.94
C ALA A 324 -32.52 3.75 14.13
N GLU A 325 -33.13 3.22 13.08
CA GLU A 325 -34.50 2.68 13.08
C GLU A 325 -34.45 1.21 12.64
N ARG A 326 -34.99 0.31 13.48
CA ARG A 326 -35.04 -1.12 13.14
C ARG A 326 -36.25 -1.41 12.27
N GLY A 327 -36.00 -1.87 11.05
CA GLY A 327 -37.00 -2.54 10.22
C GLY A 327 -36.98 -4.06 10.40
N VAL A 328 -37.82 -4.77 9.63
CA VAL A 328 -37.96 -6.23 9.70
C VAL A 328 -36.70 -6.97 9.23
N ALA A 329 -36.08 -6.52 8.13
CA ALA A 329 -34.91 -7.18 7.54
C ALA A 329 -33.62 -6.35 7.67
N PHE A 330 -33.75 -5.04 7.80
CA PHE A 330 -32.63 -4.10 7.80
C PHE A 330 -32.79 -3.08 8.92
N THR A 331 -31.66 -2.66 9.49
CA THR A 331 -31.60 -1.47 10.34
C THR A 331 -31.10 -0.31 9.49
N ARG A 332 -31.86 0.79 9.46
CA ARG A 332 -31.48 2.01 8.78
C ARG A 332 -30.77 2.93 9.77
N VAL A 333 -29.59 3.41 9.40
CA VAL A 333 -28.82 4.38 10.19
C VAL A 333 -28.67 5.65 9.37
N GLU A 334 -28.99 6.78 9.99
CA GLU A 334 -28.84 8.12 9.42
C GLU A 334 -27.81 8.92 10.23
N LEU A 335 -26.69 9.29 9.57
CA LEU A 335 -25.71 10.23 10.08
C LEU A 335 -26.19 11.66 9.77
N GLN A 336 -26.65 12.36 10.80
CA GLN A 336 -27.30 13.66 10.67
C GLN A 336 -26.30 14.81 10.80
N LYS A 337 -25.27 14.65 11.63
CA LYS A 337 -24.25 15.69 11.88
C LYS A 337 -22.90 15.05 12.22
N PHE A 338 -21.83 15.67 11.73
CA PHE A 338 -20.46 15.43 12.16
C PHE A 338 -19.66 16.73 12.11
N MET A 339 -19.13 17.18 13.25
CA MET A 339 -18.24 18.33 13.34
C MET A 339 -16.90 17.90 13.90
N ILE A 340 -15.84 18.22 13.16
CA ILE A 340 -14.46 18.04 13.63
C ILE A 340 -14.23 18.91 14.87
N GLU A 341 -13.43 18.39 15.81
CA GLU A 341 -13.05 19.09 17.03
C GLU A 341 -12.49 20.49 16.77
N PRO A 342 -12.88 21.50 17.58
CA PRO A 342 -12.34 22.84 17.46
C PRO A 342 -10.80 22.87 17.54
N GLY A 343 -10.16 23.67 16.69
CA GLY A 343 -8.71 23.85 16.70
C GLY A 343 -7.91 22.87 15.83
N MET A 344 -8.52 21.79 15.34
CA MET A 344 -7.86 20.83 14.43
C MET A 344 -7.54 21.42 13.05
N SER A 345 -8.32 22.40 12.60
CA SER A 345 -8.07 23.11 11.35
C SER A 345 -8.67 24.50 11.37
N GLN A 346 -8.03 25.42 10.65
CA GLN A 346 -8.60 26.72 10.33
C GLN A 346 -9.66 26.63 9.22
N ARG A 347 -9.70 25.52 8.48
CA ARG A 347 -10.68 25.27 7.44
C ARG A 347 -12.05 25.01 8.07
N LYS A 348 -13.09 25.67 7.55
CA LYS A 348 -14.48 25.37 7.93
C LYS A 348 -14.97 24.15 7.17
N PHE A 349 -15.73 23.31 7.86
CA PHE A 349 -16.38 22.12 7.31
C PHE A 349 -17.88 22.28 7.51
N ASP A 350 -18.63 22.26 6.40
CA ASP A 350 -20.08 22.40 6.41
C ASP A 350 -20.74 21.03 6.23
N GLY A 351 -21.79 20.75 7.01
CA GLY A 351 -22.51 19.47 6.95
C GLY A 351 -21.57 18.28 7.19
N LEU A 352 -21.50 17.36 6.21
CA LEU A 352 -20.66 16.15 6.28
C LEU A 352 -19.30 16.32 5.57
N ASP A 353 -18.86 17.55 5.28
CA ASP A 353 -17.61 17.78 4.56
C ASP A 353 -16.37 17.30 5.34
N GLY A 354 -16.45 17.29 6.68
CA GLY A 354 -15.41 16.73 7.54
C GLY A 354 -15.35 15.20 7.55
N VAL A 355 -16.34 14.52 6.97
CA VAL A 355 -16.39 13.05 6.85
C VAL A 355 -15.83 12.65 5.49
N ASP A 356 -14.77 11.85 5.52
CA ASP A 356 -14.17 11.25 4.32
C ASP A 356 -14.85 9.91 3.97
N ALA A 357 -15.15 9.12 5.00
CA ALA A 357 -15.87 7.86 4.88
C ALA A 357 -16.58 7.51 6.18
N TRP A 358 -17.66 6.73 6.12
CA TRP A 358 -18.32 6.17 7.31
C TRP A 358 -18.91 4.79 6.99
N ALA A 359 -19.09 3.97 8.01
CA ALA A 359 -19.59 2.61 7.90
C ALA A 359 -20.49 2.28 9.07
N VAL A 360 -21.39 1.34 8.83
CA VAL A 360 -22.27 0.75 9.82
C VAL A 360 -22.03 -0.75 9.83
N GLY A 361 -22.06 -1.31 11.02
CA GLY A 361 -21.77 -2.70 11.22
C GLY A 361 -22.04 -3.12 12.65
N TYR A 362 -21.39 -4.21 13.06
CA TYR A 362 -21.64 -4.84 14.34
C TYR A 362 -20.33 -5.12 15.07
N LEU A 363 -20.27 -4.76 16.34
CA LEU A 363 -19.19 -5.17 17.23
C LEU A 363 -19.51 -6.54 17.81
N LYS A 364 -18.57 -7.48 17.67
CA LYS A 364 -18.66 -8.82 18.24
C LYS A 364 -17.28 -9.23 18.74
N ASN A 365 -17.18 -9.60 20.02
CA ASN A 365 -15.93 -10.04 20.66
C ASN A 365 -14.76 -9.04 20.47
N GLY A 366 -15.03 -7.74 20.55
CA GLY A 366 -14.02 -6.69 20.37
C GLY A 366 -13.60 -6.40 18.93
N LEU A 367 -14.18 -7.08 17.93
CA LEU A 367 -13.95 -6.85 16.51
C LEU A 367 -15.14 -6.15 15.87
N PHE A 368 -14.92 -4.97 15.29
CA PHE A 368 -15.94 -4.31 14.49
C PHE A 368 -16.00 -4.92 13.09
N HIS A 369 -17.13 -5.53 12.76
CA HIS A 369 -17.40 -6.05 11.42
C HIS A 369 -18.09 -4.95 10.61
N SER A 370 -17.39 -4.39 9.62
CA SER A 370 -17.92 -3.40 8.69
C SER A 370 -18.84 -4.09 7.68
N PHE A 371 -20.13 -3.74 7.65
CA PHE A 371 -21.11 -4.34 6.73
C PHE A 371 -21.32 -3.46 5.51
N GLU A 372 -21.74 -2.22 5.73
CA GLU A 372 -22.01 -1.26 4.66
C GLU A 372 -21.33 0.06 4.95
N ARG A 373 -20.93 0.76 3.88
CA ARG A 373 -20.13 1.97 3.98
C ARG A 373 -20.38 2.96 2.86
N GLU A 374 -20.25 4.23 3.18
CA GLU A 374 -20.09 5.27 2.18
C GLU A 374 -18.67 5.84 2.24
N VAL A 375 -18.05 5.95 1.07
CA VAL A 375 -16.71 6.51 0.92
C VAL A 375 -16.77 7.54 -0.21
N ARG A 376 -16.22 8.72 0.02
CA ARG A 376 -16.11 9.72 -1.04
C ARG A 376 -15.14 9.26 -2.12
N THR A 377 -15.59 9.34 -3.37
CA THR A 377 -14.80 9.06 -4.57
C THR A 377 -15.16 10.05 -5.66
N HIS A 378 -14.39 10.11 -6.75
CA HIS A 378 -14.78 10.90 -7.93
C HIS A 378 -16.14 10.45 -8.50
N ALA A 379 -16.43 9.15 -8.47
CA ALA A 379 -17.69 8.59 -8.96
C ALA A 379 -18.87 8.84 -8.00
N LYS A 380 -18.63 8.83 -6.69
CA LYS A 380 -19.60 9.08 -5.63
C LYS A 380 -19.07 10.16 -4.68
N PRO A 381 -19.11 11.44 -5.08
CA PRO A 381 -18.51 12.53 -4.30
C PRO A 381 -19.35 12.91 -3.08
N ARG A 382 -20.67 12.72 -3.16
CA ARG A 382 -21.64 13.02 -2.10
C ARG A 382 -21.83 11.82 -1.18
N LEU A 383 -21.81 12.06 0.13
CA LEU A 383 -22.32 11.11 1.14
C LEU A 383 -23.82 11.32 1.30
N THR A 384 -24.62 10.26 1.26
CA THR A 384 -26.07 10.38 1.48
C THR A 384 -26.39 10.58 2.95
N GLY A 385 -25.48 10.14 3.84
CA GLY A 385 -25.71 10.12 5.28
C GLY A 385 -26.67 9.01 5.70
N LYS A 386 -27.01 8.06 4.81
CA LYS A 386 -27.89 6.93 5.08
C LYS A 386 -27.25 5.62 4.69
N ILE A 387 -27.20 4.67 5.61
CA ILE A 387 -26.76 3.31 5.38
C ILE A 387 -27.83 2.35 5.92
N GLU A 388 -28.11 1.29 5.18
CA GLU A 388 -28.95 0.17 5.64
C GLU A 388 -28.06 -1.05 5.80
N VAL A 389 -28.12 -1.71 6.96
CA VAL A 389 -27.42 -2.98 7.22
C VAL A 389 -28.42 -4.07 7.55
N PRO A 390 -28.18 -5.33 7.17
CA PRO A 390 -29.02 -6.44 7.58
C PRO A 390 -29.05 -6.55 9.10
N VAL A 391 -30.19 -6.95 9.67
CA VAL A 391 -30.25 -7.25 11.11
C VAL A 391 -29.34 -8.44 11.41
N TYR A 392 -28.37 -8.23 12.30
CA TYR A 392 -27.35 -9.21 12.64
C TYR A 392 -27.13 -9.30 14.15
N GLU A 393 -26.54 -10.41 14.60
CA GLU A 393 -26.18 -10.61 16.01
C GLU A 393 -24.93 -9.80 16.38
N GLY A 394 -25.07 -8.89 17.33
CA GLY A 394 -23.99 -8.06 17.85
C GLY A 394 -24.49 -6.68 18.24
N GLU A 395 -23.58 -5.84 18.71
CA GLU A 395 -23.89 -4.46 19.06
C GLU A 395 -23.83 -3.59 17.81
N LEU A 396 -24.94 -2.90 17.50
CA LEU A 396 -24.99 -2.01 16.33
C LEU A 396 -24.04 -0.82 16.55
N MET A 397 -23.13 -0.66 15.60
CA MET A 397 -22.05 0.31 15.68
C MET A 397 -21.92 1.08 14.38
N MET A 398 -21.46 2.32 14.50
CA MET A 398 -21.04 3.14 13.38
C MET A 398 -19.59 3.55 13.54
N ARG A 399 -18.83 3.50 12.45
CA ARG A 399 -17.52 4.10 12.33
C ARG A 399 -17.61 5.33 11.44
N ILE A 400 -17.05 6.45 11.89
CA ILE A 400 -16.79 7.64 11.07
C ILE A 400 -15.28 7.81 10.91
N THR A 401 -14.84 8.07 9.68
CA THR A 401 -13.48 8.48 9.37
C THR A 401 -13.49 9.93 8.93
N ASP A 402 -12.75 10.77 9.64
CA ASP A 402 -12.60 12.17 9.29
C ASP A 402 -11.58 12.38 8.16
N VAL A 403 -11.50 13.61 7.65
CA VAL A 403 -10.54 13.99 6.60
C VAL A 403 -9.07 13.95 7.05
N PHE A 404 -8.79 13.70 8.34
CA PHE A 404 -7.44 13.49 8.88
C PHE A 404 -7.09 12.00 8.99
N GLY A 405 -7.99 11.11 8.57
CA GLY A 405 -7.78 9.65 8.61
C GLY A 405 -8.04 9.04 9.99
N ARG A 406 -8.61 9.79 10.95
CA ARG A 406 -8.90 9.27 12.30
C ARG A 406 -10.22 8.51 12.30
N TYR A 407 -10.25 7.38 13.00
CA TYR A 407 -11.41 6.49 13.06
C TYR A 407 -12.12 6.65 14.41
N PHE A 408 -13.40 7.00 14.37
CA PHE A 408 -14.26 7.16 15.54
C PHE A 408 -15.40 6.16 15.49
N PHE A 409 -15.55 5.37 16.54
CA PHE A 409 -16.58 4.34 16.70
C PHE A 409 -17.65 4.79 17.70
N TYR A 410 -18.90 4.47 17.41
CA TYR A 410 -20.04 4.84 18.24
C TYR A 410 -21.04 3.70 18.36
N HIS A 411 -21.48 3.40 19.58
CA HIS A 411 -22.67 2.61 19.84
C HIS A 411 -23.89 3.44 19.46
N ILE A 412 -24.86 2.81 18.79
CA ILE A 412 -26.11 3.46 18.41
C ILE A 412 -27.28 2.67 19.00
N SER A 413 -28.05 3.31 19.89
CA SER A 413 -29.33 2.75 20.32
C SER A 413 -30.33 2.78 19.18
N VAL A 414 -31.09 1.71 19.05
CA VAL A 414 -32.06 1.56 17.97
C VAL A 414 -33.44 1.91 18.48
N ASP A 415 -34.13 2.80 17.78
CA ASP A 415 -35.55 3.04 18.01
C ASP A 415 -36.31 1.84 17.43
N GLU A 416 -37.07 1.12 18.26
CA GLU A 416 -37.99 0.10 17.78
C GLU A 416 -39.18 0.79 17.11
N ILE A 417 -39.46 0.42 15.86
CA ILE A 417 -40.72 0.79 15.21
C ILE A 417 -41.81 -0.03 15.90
N VAL A 418 -42.61 0.62 16.74
CA VAL A 418 -43.80 0.05 17.39
C VAL A 418 -44.85 -0.34 16.37
#